data_AF-A0AAU8S1Q6-F1
#
_entry.id   AF-A0AAU8S1Q6-F1
#
_cell.length_a   1.000
_cell.length_b   1.000
_cell.length_c   1.000
_cell.angle_alpha   90.00
_cell.angle_beta   90.00
_cell.angle_gamma   90.00
#
_symmetry.space_group_name_H-M   'P 1'
#
loop_
_entity.id
_entity.type
_entity.pdbx_description
1 polymer ?
#
loop_
_entity_poly.entity_id
_entity_poly.type
_entity_poly.pdbx_seq_one_letter_code
_entity_poly.pdbx_strand_id
1 'polypeptide(L)'
;MLQPKRTKFRKQMTGHNRGLALRGSKVSFGEFALKAVARGRLTARQIESARRALTRHVKRGGKIWIRVFPDKPISKKPLEVRMGKGKGSVEYWVAQIQPGKVLYEIEGVSEELAREAFALAAAKLPLATSFVKRTVM
;
A
#
# COMPACT_ATOMS: atom_id res chain seq x y z
N MET A 1 -11.79 -5.26 3.10
CA MET A 1 -10.76 -4.52 2.33
C MET A 1 -10.82 -3.06 2.73
N LEU A 2 -9.69 -2.35 2.78
CA LEU A 2 -9.64 -0.95 3.20
C LEU A 2 -10.33 -0.01 2.18
N GLN A 3 -11.10 0.95 2.68
CA GLN A 3 -11.80 1.97 1.91
C GLN A 3 -12.20 3.13 2.85
N PRO A 4 -12.27 4.39 2.38
CA PRO A 4 -12.81 5.49 3.17
C PRO A 4 -14.27 5.24 3.57
N LYS A 5 -14.59 5.46 4.85
CA LYS A 5 -15.99 5.35 5.35
C LYS A 5 -16.91 6.39 4.69
N ARG A 6 -16.42 7.60 4.48
CA ARG A 6 -17.12 8.70 3.80
C ARG A 6 -16.11 9.55 3.04
N THR A 7 -16.52 10.11 1.91
CA THR A 7 -15.74 11.10 1.15
C THR A 7 -16.59 12.32 0.86
N LYS A 8 -15.96 13.51 0.79
CA LYS A 8 -16.65 14.75 0.41
C LYS A 8 -17.15 14.70 -1.03
N PHE A 9 -16.34 14.12 -1.93
CA PHE A 9 -16.66 13.97 -3.35
C PHE A 9 -16.51 12.51 -3.77
N ARG A 10 -17.48 12.03 -4.57
CA ARG A 10 -17.52 10.63 -5.03
C ARG A 10 -16.41 10.29 -6.03
N LYS A 11 -16.03 11.24 -6.91
CA LYS A 11 -15.07 11.02 -8.02
C LYS A 11 -13.95 12.05 -7.93
N GLN A 12 -12.74 11.66 -8.33
CA GLN A 12 -11.55 12.54 -8.35
C GLN A 12 -10.88 12.53 -9.71
N MET A 13 -10.21 13.62 -10.10
CA MET A 13 -9.39 13.66 -11.32
C MET A 13 -8.24 12.64 -11.27
N THR A 14 -7.78 12.17 -12.43
CA THR A 14 -6.71 11.16 -12.50
C THR A 14 -5.44 11.64 -11.80
N GLY A 15 -5.08 12.92 -11.99
CA GLY A 15 -3.88 13.52 -11.42
C GLY A 15 -2.59 12.81 -11.83
N HIS A 16 -1.47 13.24 -11.25
CA HIS A 16 -0.16 12.65 -11.50
C HIS A 16 0.42 12.06 -10.20
N ASN A 17 1.34 11.12 -10.33
CA ASN A 17 2.14 10.62 -9.21
C ASN A 17 3.59 11.06 -9.46
N ARG A 18 3.97 12.25 -8.98
CA ARG A 18 5.32 12.83 -9.15
C ARG A 18 6.03 12.92 -7.79
N GLY A 19 7.33 13.23 -7.83
CA GLY A 19 8.16 13.42 -6.64
C GLY A 19 8.53 12.14 -5.88
N LEU A 20 9.15 12.36 -4.72
CA LEU A 20 9.60 11.34 -3.77
C LEU A 20 8.75 11.38 -2.50
N ALA A 21 8.72 10.28 -1.75
CA ALA A 21 8.05 10.25 -0.45
C ALA A 21 8.89 11.01 0.60
N LEU A 22 8.55 12.27 0.83
CA LEU A 22 9.13 13.05 1.94
C LEU A 22 8.50 12.63 3.29
N ARG A 23 7.19 12.37 3.29
CA ARG A 23 6.43 11.98 4.49
C ARG A 23 6.17 10.48 4.54
N GLY A 24 6.36 9.88 5.72
CA GLY A 24 6.16 8.45 5.94
C GLY A 24 7.22 7.59 5.24
N SER A 25 8.46 8.09 5.19
CA SER A 25 9.63 7.41 4.62
C SER A 25 10.55 6.78 5.67
N LYS A 26 10.30 7.09 6.94
CA LYS A 26 10.97 6.54 8.13
C LYS A 26 10.05 5.52 8.82
N VAL A 27 10.65 4.52 9.46
CA VAL A 27 9.96 3.58 10.35
C VAL A 27 9.56 4.34 11.62
N SER A 28 8.27 4.33 11.99
CA SER A 28 7.79 5.16 13.12
C SER A 28 7.19 4.36 14.27
N PHE A 29 6.63 3.19 13.99
CA PHE A 29 5.96 2.36 14.99
C PHE A 29 6.77 1.08 15.25
N GLY A 30 6.98 0.27 14.22
CA GLY A 30 7.66 -1.03 14.35
C GLY A 30 9.19 -0.94 14.37
N GLU A 31 9.82 -2.12 14.37
CA GLU A 31 11.28 -2.30 14.32
C GLU A 31 11.76 -2.50 12.88
N PHE A 32 10.94 -3.16 12.07
CA PHE A 32 11.23 -3.48 10.67
C PHE A 32 10.12 -3.00 9.74
N ALA A 33 10.47 -2.72 8.50
CA ALA A 33 9.55 -2.14 7.53
C ALA A 33 9.79 -2.61 6.09
N LEU A 34 8.70 -2.62 5.32
CA LEU A 34 8.72 -2.78 3.87
C LEU A 34 8.58 -1.41 3.19
N LYS A 35 9.63 -0.94 2.53
CA LYS A 35 9.70 0.37 1.88
C LYS A 35 9.63 0.23 0.37
N ALA A 36 8.78 1.03 -0.27
CA ALA A 36 8.70 1.11 -1.72
C ALA A 36 9.96 1.76 -2.30
N VAL A 37 10.58 1.10 -3.27
CA VAL A 37 11.69 1.64 -4.07
C VAL A 37 11.14 2.25 -5.35
N ALA A 38 10.17 1.58 -5.98
CA ALA A 38 9.52 2.04 -7.19
C ALA A 38 8.25 2.85 -6.91
N ARG A 39 7.81 3.58 -7.94
CA ARG A 39 6.55 4.33 -7.96
C ARG A 39 5.41 3.44 -8.43
N GLY A 40 4.21 3.63 -7.89
CA GLY A 40 3.04 2.89 -8.38
C GLY A 40 1.71 3.29 -7.74
N ARG A 41 0.69 2.48 -8.02
CA ARG A 41 -0.62 2.50 -7.35
C ARG A 41 -0.82 1.15 -6.67
N LEU A 42 -1.21 1.16 -5.40
CA LEU A 42 -1.59 -0.05 -4.68
C LEU A 42 -3.09 -0.09 -4.50
N THR A 43 -3.73 -1.13 -5.03
CA THR A 43 -5.15 -1.38 -4.81
C THR A 43 -5.39 -1.86 -3.38
N ALA A 44 -6.60 -1.64 -2.87
CA ALA A 44 -7.02 -2.21 -1.59
C ALA A 44 -6.87 -3.76 -1.54
N ARG A 45 -6.99 -4.44 -2.69
CA ARG A 45 -6.81 -5.90 -2.80
C ARG A 45 -5.35 -6.31 -2.60
N GLN A 46 -4.43 -5.63 -3.27
CA GLN A 46 -2.99 -5.87 -3.13
C GLN A 46 -2.54 -5.61 -1.69
N ILE A 47 -3.00 -4.50 -1.09
CA ILE A 47 -2.68 -4.17 0.31
C ILE A 47 -3.13 -5.28 1.26
N GLU A 48 -4.35 -5.78 1.06
CA GLU A 48 -4.89 -6.86 1.90
C GLU A 48 -4.19 -8.21 1.65
N SER A 49 -3.85 -8.52 0.40
CA SER A 49 -3.15 -9.78 0.05
C SER A 49 -1.75 -9.85 0.65
N ALA A 50 -0.99 -8.75 0.61
CA ALA A 50 0.32 -8.65 1.24
C ALA A 50 0.20 -8.73 2.77
N ARG A 51 -0.79 -8.04 3.37
CA ARG A 51 -1.05 -8.11 4.82
C ARG A 51 -1.36 -9.54 5.27
N ARG A 52 -2.21 -10.27 4.53
CA ARG A 52 -2.53 -11.67 4.83
C ARG A 52 -1.30 -12.57 4.75
N ALA A 53 -0.43 -12.36 3.76
CA ALA A 53 0.84 -13.10 3.65
C ALA A 53 1.73 -12.86 4.88
N LEU A 54 1.89 -11.59 5.30
CA LEU A 54 2.63 -11.22 6.52
C LEU A 54 2.06 -11.93 7.74
N THR A 55 0.78 -11.73 8.05
CA THR A 55 0.12 -12.27 9.24
C THR A 55 0.19 -13.79 9.30
N ARG A 56 0.09 -14.48 8.15
CA ARG A 56 0.19 -15.94 8.08
C ARG A 56 1.60 -16.42 8.40
N HIS A 57 2.62 -15.79 7.82
CA HIS A 57 4.01 -16.22 7.99
C HIS A 57 4.49 -16.05 9.44
N VAL A 58 4.12 -14.92 10.08
CA VAL A 58 4.46 -14.68 11.50
C VAL A 58 3.56 -15.42 12.48
N LYS A 59 2.70 -16.34 12.00
CA LYS A 59 1.78 -17.14 12.81
C LYS A 59 0.89 -16.31 13.74
N ARG A 60 0.47 -15.11 13.27
CA ARG A 60 -0.27 -14.10 14.06
C ARG A 60 0.47 -13.56 15.29
N GLY A 61 1.78 -13.80 15.39
CA GLY A 61 2.66 -13.19 16.37
C GLY A 61 3.12 -11.79 15.93
N GLY A 62 3.59 -11.02 16.91
CA GLY A 62 4.01 -9.64 16.69
C GLY A 62 2.86 -8.69 16.34
N LYS A 63 3.21 -7.44 16.03
CA LYS A 63 2.26 -6.39 15.66
C LYS A 63 2.60 -5.86 14.28
N ILE A 64 1.58 -5.75 13.41
CA ILE A 64 1.74 -5.30 12.03
C ILE A 64 0.99 -3.99 11.83
N TRP A 65 1.64 -3.00 11.24
CA TRP A 65 1.02 -1.76 10.79
C TRP A 65 0.95 -1.71 9.28
N ILE A 66 -0.14 -1.14 8.77
CA ILE A 66 -0.27 -0.74 7.38
C ILE A 66 -0.12 0.77 7.36
N ARG A 67 0.94 1.26 6.74
CA ARG A 67 1.26 2.70 6.69
C ARG A 67 0.57 3.44 5.54
N VAL A 68 -0.07 2.70 4.64
CA VAL A 68 -0.74 3.22 3.45
C VAL A 68 -2.23 2.95 3.51
N PHE A 69 -3.02 3.90 3.00
CA PHE A 69 -4.47 3.78 2.95
C PHE A 69 -4.96 4.08 1.53
N PRO A 70 -5.86 3.26 0.95
CA PRO A 70 -6.38 3.49 -0.39
C PRO A 70 -7.52 4.52 -0.35
N ASP A 71 -7.18 5.79 -0.55
CA ASP A 71 -8.07 6.94 -0.44
C ASP A 71 -8.50 7.53 -1.79
N LYS A 72 -7.87 7.11 -2.89
CA LYS A 72 -8.18 7.62 -4.23
C LYS A 72 -9.14 6.68 -4.97
N PRO A 73 -10.35 7.13 -5.34
CA PRO A 73 -11.29 6.33 -6.12
C PRO A 73 -10.87 6.28 -7.58
N ILE A 74 -10.90 5.09 -8.18
CA ILE A 74 -10.66 4.86 -9.61
C ILE A 74 -11.97 4.52 -10.29
N SER A 75 -12.28 5.24 -11.36
CA SER A 75 -13.47 5.01 -12.17
C SER A 75 -13.18 4.22 -13.44
N LYS A 76 -14.11 3.36 -13.84
CA LYS A 76 -14.06 2.64 -15.12
C LYS A 76 -15.40 2.79 -15.83
N LYS A 77 -15.40 2.74 -17.17
CA LYS A 77 -16.62 2.51 -17.95
C LYS A 77 -16.79 1.00 -18.15
N PRO A 78 -18.03 0.48 -18.17
CA PRO A 78 -18.26 -0.92 -18.48
C PRO A 78 -17.82 -1.25 -19.91
N LEU A 79 -17.86 -2.54 -20.25
CA LEU A 79 -17.67 -2.98 -21.63
C LEU A 79 -18.84 -2.48 -22.49
N GLU A 80 -18.65 -2.44 -23.81
CA GLU A 80 -19.69 -2.13 -24.81
C GLU A 80 -20.26 -0.68 -24.79
N VAL A 81 -19.61 0.26 -24.08
CA VAL A 81 -19.99 1.69 -24.09
C VAL A 81 -18.97 2.59 -24.81
N ARG A 82 -19.50 3.55 -25.57
CA ARG A 82 -18.73 4.58 -26.27
C ARG A 82 -18.13 5.64 -25.32
N MET A 83 -17.22 6.44 -25.86
CA MET A 83 -16.64 7.62 -25.19
C MET A 83 -17.69 8.72 -24.95
N GLY A 84 -17.40 9.69 -24.08
CA GLY A 84 -18.35 10.77 -23.71
C GLY A 84 -19.36 10.37 -22.61
N LYS A 85 -20.54 11.00 -22.56
CA LYS A 85 -21.62 10.72 -21.57
C LYS A 85 -21.21 10.80 -20.09
N GLY A 86 -20.17 11.58 -19.79
CA GLY A 86 -19.67 11.78 -18.43
C GLY A 86 -18.71 10.70 -17.92
N LYS A 87 -18.32 10.83 -16.66
CA LYS A 87 -17.32 9.97 -16.01
C LYS A 87 -17.94 8.68 -15.48
N GLY A 88 -17.23 7.56 -15.63
CA GLY A 88 -17.68 6.22 -15.17
C GLY A 88 -17.94 6.11 -13.66
N SER A 89 -18.47 4.96 -13.24
CA SER A 89 -18.66 4.56 -11.84
C SER A 89 -17.32 4.35 -11.15
N VAL A 90 -17.28 4.51 -9.81
CA VAL A 90 -16.10 4.17 -9.01
C VAL A 90 -16.07 2.65 -8.82
N GLU A 91 -14.99 2.01 -9.24
CA GLU A 91 -14.83 0.55 -9.19
C GLU A 91 -13.98 0.10 -8.01
N TYR A 92 -12.88 0.79 -7.74
CA TYR A 92 -11.95 0.41 -6.69
C TYR A 92 -11.16 1.61 -6.16
N TRP A 93 -10.52 1.41 -5.02
CA TRP A 93 -9.70 2.41 -4.35
C TRP A 93 -8.21 2.05 -4.44
N VAL A 94 -7.38 3.07 -4.60
CA VAL A 94 -5.92 2.93 -4.65
C VAL A 94 -5.23 3.90 -3.71
N ALA A 95 -4.08 3.48 -3.20
CA ALA A 95 -3.09 4.35 -2.60
C ALA A 95 -2.05 4.75 -3.66
N GLN A 96 -1.73 6.05 -3.76
CA GLN A 96 -0.62 6.51 -4.60
C GLN A 96 0.70 6.34 -3.84
N ILE A 97 1.64 5.62 -4.43
CA ILE A 97 2.93 5.31 -3.81
C ILE A 97 4.04 6.01 -4.57
N GLN A 98 4.82 6.82 -3.86
CA GLN A 98 6.08 7.39 -4.33
C GLN A 98 7.28 6.56 -3.84
N PRO A 99 8.42 6.60 -4.54
CA PRO A 99 9.66 6.04 -4.06
C PRO A 99 10.01 6.54 -2.66
N GLY A 100 10.41 5.63 -1.79
CA GLY A 100 10.76 5.89 -0.40
C GLY A 100 9.61 5.77 0.60
N LYS A 101 8.38 5.46 0.16
CA LYS A 101 7.23 5.33 1.08
C LYS A 101 7.32 4.02 1.89
N VAL A 102 7.17 4.08 3.21
CA VAL A 102 6.99 2.88 4.03
C VAL A 102 5.56 2.35 3.84
N LEU A 103 5.42 1.07 3.53
CA LEU A 103 4.13 0.41 3.24
C LEU A 103 3.60 -0.35 4.46
N TYR A 104 4.47 -1.13 5.10
CA TYR A 104 4.16 -1.94 6.26
C TYR A 104 5.26 -1.83 7.29
N GLU A 105 4.90 -2.02 8.55
CA GLU A 105 5.85 -2.17 9.65
C GLU A 105 5.49 -3.39 10.49
N ILE A 106 6.48 -3.97 11.15
CA ILE A 106 6.31 -5.08 12.07
C ILE A 106 7.22 -4.90 13.30
N GLU A 107 6.73 -5.36 14.45
CA GLU A 107 7.42 -5.38 15.75
C GLU A 107 7.19 -6.74 16.44
N GLY A 108 8.13 -7.14 17.30
CA GLY A 108 7.98 -8.30 18.17
C GLY A 108 8.24 -9.63 17.46
N VAL A 109 9.13 -9.61 16.46
CA VAL A 109 9.59 -10.78 15.70
C VAL A 109 11.09 -10.67 15.46
N SER A 110 11.78 -11.79 15.24
CA SER A 110 13.20 -11.75 14.84
C SER A 110 13.36 -11.12 13.45
N GLU A 111 14.55 -10.55 13.18
CA GLU A 111 14.84 -9.96 11.88
C GLU A 111 14.73 -10.99 10.74
N GLU A 112 15.23 -12.20 10.96
CA GLU A 112 15.19 -13.30 9.99
C GLU A 112 13.75 -13.58 9.57
N LEU A 113 12.86 -13.76 10.55
CA LEU A 113 11.44 -13.99 10.31
C LEU A 113 10.78 -12.78 9.64
N ALA A 114 11.17 -11.55 10.00
CA ALA A 114 10.66 -10.34 9.38
C ALA A 114 11.07 -10.23 7.90
N ARG A 115 12.32 -10.57 7.56
CA ARG A 115 12.81 -10.55 6.18
C ARG A 115 12.07 -11.54 5.29
N GLU A 116 11.89 -12.77 5.76
CA GLU A 116 11.13 -13.80 5.05
C GLU A 116 9.66 -13.40 4.86
N ALA A 117 9.02 -12.91 5.94
CA ALA A 117 7.65 -12.39 5.89
C ALA A 117 7.50 -11.29 4.82
N PHE A 118 8.43 -10.33 4.82
CA PHE A 118 8.40 -9.22 3.89
C PHE A 118 8.71 -9.61 2.45
N ALA A 119 9.56 -10.62 2.21
CA ALA A 119 9.77 -11.16 0.87
C ALA A 119 8.47 -11.77 0.30
N LEU A 120 7.74 -12.53 1.11
CA LEU A 120 6.43 -13.09 0.71
C LEU A 120 5.38 -12.00 0.47
N ALA A 121 5.40 -10.94 1.26
CA ALA A 121 4.50 -9.79 1.08
C ALA A 121 4.85 -8.99 -0.19
N ALA A 122 6.13 -8.78 -0.47
CA ALA A 122 6.62 -8.10 -1.66
C ALA A 122 6.16 -8.80 -2.94
N ALA A 123 6.14 -10.14 -2.97
CA ALA A 123 5.64 -10.92 -4.10
C ALA A 123 4.15 -10.68 -4.42
N LYS A 124 3.38 -10.05 -3.53
CA LYS A 124 1.97 -9.66 -3.76
C LYS A 124 1.81 -8.22 -4.24
N LEU A 125 2.90 -7.45 -4.31
CA LEU A 125 2.88 -6.05 -4.68
C LEU A 125 3.39 -5.86 -6.12
N PRO A 126 2.80 -4.94 -6.90
CA PRO A 126 3.18 -4.66 -8.27
C PRO A 126 4.40 -3.71 -8.38
N LEU A 127 5.18 -3.52 -7.31
CA LEU A 127 6.27 -2.55 -7.26
C LEU A 127 7.45 -3.06 -6.45
N ALA A 128 8.66 -2.66 -6.84
CA ALA A 128 9.89 -3.02 -6.15
C ALA A 128 9.91 -2.44 -4.73
N THR A 129 10.29 -3.28 -3.76
CA THR A 129 10.35 -2.93 -2.34
C THR A 129 11.68 -3.33 -1.73
N SER A 130 12.00 -2.74 -0.59
CA SER A 130 13.23 -2.98 0.18
C SER A 130 12.90 -3.15 1.66
N PHE A 131 13.68 -3.99 2.34
CA PHE A 131 13.60 -4.15 3.80
C PHE A 131 14.37 -3.02 4.48
N VAL A 132 13.79 -2.45 5.54
CA VAL A 132 14.39 -1.35 6.29
C VAL A 132 14.24 -1.60 7.79
N LYS A 133 15.30 -1.35 8.54
CA LYS A 133 15.28 -1.34 10.01
C LYS A 133 15.02 0.07 10.54
N ARG A 134 14.43 0.16 11.73
CA ARG A 134 14.37 1.42 12.47
C ARG A 134 15.78 1.84 12.86
N THR A 135 16.13 3.06 12.51
CA THR A 135 17.37 3.70 12.96
C THR A 135 17.00 4.76 13.99
N VAL A 136 17.70 4.76 15.13
CA VAL A 136 17.63 5.85 16.10
C VAL A 136 18.61 6.91 15.62
N MET A 137 18.09 8.11 15.37
CA MET A 137 18.85 9.34 15.12
C MET A 137 18.44 10.34 16.18
#